data_AF-A0A660NFF0-F1
#
_entry.id   AF-A0A660NFF0-F1
#
_cell.length_a   1.000
_cell.length_b   1.000
_cell.length_c   1.000
_cell.angle_alpha   90.00
_cell.angle_beta   90.00
_cell.angle_gamma   90.00
#
_symmetry.space_group_name_H-M   'P 1'
#
loop_
_entity.id
_entity.type
_entity.pdbx_description
1 polymer ?
#
loop_
_entity_poly.entity_id
_entity_poly.type
_entity_poly.pdbx_seq_one_letter_code
_entity_poly.pdbx_strand_id
1 'polypeptide(L)' 'ETIHRFKGRSAAGVVITELDFETLTERERRALFVGMTRSNLAVELVLTPAAEHCLASQLADQ' A
#
# COMPACT_ATOMS: atom_id res chain seq x y z
N GLU A 1 -1.28 2.44 12.83
CA GLU A 1 -1.83 1.24 13.50
C GLU A 1 -2.84 0.43 12.67
N THR A 2 -3.44 0.96 11.61
CA THR A 2 -4.62 0.35 10.97
C THR A 2 -4.36 -0.92 10.14
N ILE A 3 -3.24 -1.03 9.42
CA ILE A 3 -2.96 -2.22 8.58
C ILE A 3 -2.50 -3.43 9.40
N HIS A 4 -1.75 -3.21 10.48
CA HIS A 4 -1.18 -4.30 11.28
C HIS A 4 -2.23 -5.13 12.03
N ARG A 5 -3.43 -4.59 12.31
CA ARG A 5 -4.53 -5.35 12.94
C ARG A 5 -5.08 -6.47 12.05
N PHE A 6 -4.79 -6.43 10.74
CA PHE A 6 -5.20 -7.43 9.76
C PHE A 6 -4.08 -8.45 9.45
N LYS A 7 -2.94 -8.37 10.13
CA LYS A 7 -1.85 -9.33 9.98
C LYS A 7 -2.35 -10.74 10.35
N GLY A 8 -2.17 -11.70 9.45
CA GLY A 8 -2.62 -13.09 9.63
C GLY A 8 -4.07 -13.36 9.17
N ARG A 9 -4.79 -12.35 8.67
CA ARG A 9 -6.09 -12.53 7.99
C ARG A 9 -5.92 -12.27 6.50
N SER A 10 -6.57 -13.04 5.63
CA SER A 10 -6.62 -12.81 4.19
C SER A 10 -8.05 -12.51 3.74
N ALA A 11 -8.19 -11.79 2.62
CA ALA A 11 -9.46 -11.45 2.02
C ALA A 11 -9.40 -11.61 0.49
N ALA A 12 -10.56 -11.73 -0.16
CA ALA A 12 -10.65 -11.76 -1.62
C ALA A 12 -10.18 -10.44 -2.24
N GLY A 13 -10.66 -9.32 -1.72
CA GLY A 13 -10.27 -7.98 -2.13
C GLY A 13 -9.79 -7.15 -0.95
N VAL A 14 -8.85 -6.24 -1.19
CA VAL A 14 -8.38 -5.27 -0.20
C VAL A 14 -8.35 -3.89 -0.84
N VAL A 15 -9.01 -2.92 -0.20
CA VAL A 15 -8.88 -1.49 -0.54
C VAL A 15 -8.00 -0.84 0.53
N ILE A 16 -6.86 -0.29 0.14
CA ILE A 16 -5.98 0.46 1.02
C ILE A 16 -6.22 1.94 0.79
N THR A 17 -6.78 2.61 1.79
CA THR A 17 -7.14 4.02 1.73
C THR A 17 -6.15 4.89 2.49
N GLU A 18 -6.29 6.22 2.34
CA GLU A 18 -5.51 7.21 3.09
C GLU A 18 -4.00 7.08 2.85
N LEU A 19 -3.61 6.75 1.61
CA LEU A 19 -2.22 6.75 1.19
C LEU A 19 -1.84 8.17 0.75
N ASP A 20 -1.46 8.99 1.73
CA ASP A 20 -1.21 10.42 1.60
C ASP A 20 0.24 10.83 1.88
N PHE A 21 1.18 9.88 1.84
CA PHE A 21 2.59 10.12 2.10
C PHE A 21 3.27 10.93 0.98
N GLU A 22 4.17 11.83 1.36
CA GLU A 22 5.00 12.61 0.43
C GLU A 22 6.32 11.93 0.07
N THR A 23 6.67 10.84 0.76
CA THR A 23 7.90 10.08 0.50
C THR A 23 7.66 8.61 0.82
N LEU A 24 8.11 7.72 -0.07
CA LEU A 24 8.05 6.28 0.16
C LEU A 24 9.21 5.84 1.05
N THR A 25 9.11 6.09 2.36
CA THR A 25 10.11 5.59 3.31
C THR A 25 9.94 4.08 3.51
N GLU A 26 10.92 3.49 4.18
CA GLU A 26 10.90 2.08 4.54
C GLU A 26 9.68 1.69 5.43
N ARG A 27 9.14 2.64 6.20
CA ARG A 27 7.92 2.41 6.99
C ARG A 27 6.71 2.20 6.09
N GLU A 28 6.48 3.10 5.14
CA GLU A 28 5.38 3.05 4.18
C GLU A 28 5.51 1.81 3.29
N ARG A 29 6.73 1.49 2.84
CA ARG A 29 7.02 0.30 2.04
C ARG A 29 6.60 -0.99 2.75
N ARG A 30 6.96 -1.15 4.03
CA ARG A 30 6.54 -2.31 4.83
C ARG A 30 5.04 -2.35 5.08
N ALA A 31 4.42 -1.20 5.32
CA ALA A 31 2.98 -1.13 5.52
C ALA A 31 2.21 -1.53 4.25
N LEU A 32 2.63 -1.01 3.09
CA LEU A 32 2.09 -1.39 1.79
C LEU A 32 2.28 -2.87 1.52
N PHE A 33 3.48 -3.41 1.73
CA PHE A 33 3.73 -4.84 1.56
C PHE A 33 2.79 -5.71 2.41
N VAL A 34 2.66 -5.38 3.71
CA VAL A 34 1.76 -6.13 4.59
C VAL A 34 0.31 -6.04 4.11
N GLY A 35 -0.17 -4.83 3.76
CA GLY A 35 -1.55 -4.59 3.34
C GLY A 35 -1.89 -5.25 2.00
N MET A 36 -1.06 -5.05 0.98
CA MET A 36 -1.28 -5.57 -0.37
C MET A 36 -1.26 -7.11 -0.39
N THR A 37 -0.37 -7.74 0.39
CA THR A 37 -0.28 -9.20 0.48
C THR A 37 -1.40 -9.85 1.31
N ARG A 38 -2.36 -9.08 1.84
CA ARG A 38 -3.56 -9.66 2.48
C ARG A 38 -4.63 -10.07 1.46
N SER A 39 -4.54 -9.59 0.22
CA SER A 39 -5.46 -9.96 -0.84
C SER A 39 -4.96 -11.18 -1.61
N ASN A 40 -5.87 -12.07 -2.01
CA ASN A 40 -5.57 -13.20 -2.88
C ASN A 40 -6.16 -13.07 -4.31
N LEU A 41 -6.98 -12.04 -4.58
CA LEU A 41 -7.55 -11.79 -5.90
C LEU A 41 -7.27 -10.37 -6.41
N ALA A 42 -7.64 -9.33 -5.65
CA ALA A 42 -7.51 -7.94 -6.12
C ALA A 42 -7.11 -6.95 -5.02
N VAL A 43 -6.29 -5.97 -5.36
CA VAL A 43 -5.91 -4.86 -4.47
C VAL A 43 -6.22 -3.54 -5.17
N GLU A 44 -6.91 -2.64 -4.47
CA GLU A 44 -7.11 -1.26 -4.90
C GLU A 44 -6.44 -0.31 -3.93
N LEU A 45 -5.81 0.73 -4.45
CA LEU A 45 -5.11 1.76 -3.67
C LEU A 45 -5.80 3.10 -3.91
N VAL A 46 -6.19 3.78 -2.82
CA VAL A 46 -6.70 5.15 -2.86
C VAL A 46 -5.59 6.08 -2.39
N LEU A 47 -5.00 6.77 -3.36
CA LEU A 47 -3.77 7.55 -3.22
C LEU A 47 -4.05 9.05 -3.37
N THR A 48 -3.25 9.88 -2.72
CA THR A 48 -3.07 11.28 -3.16
C THR A 48 -2.14 11.34 -4.38
N PRO A 49 -2.17 12.43 -5.18
CA PRO A 49 -1.25 12.59 -6.30
C PRO A 49 0.24 12.55 -5.91
N ALA A 50 0.58 13.01 -4.70
CA ALA A 50 1.95 12.95 -4.18
C ALA A 50 2.40 11.50 -3.93
N ALA A 51 1.56 10.69 -3.28
CA ALA A 51 1.84 9.29 -3.02
C ALA A 51 1.92 8.47 -4.33
N GLU A 52 1.06 8.77 -5.30
CA GLU A 52 1.13 8.20 -6.65
C GLU A 52 2.49 8.49 -7.30
N HIS A 53 2.94 9.74 -7.28
CA HIS A 53 4.24 10.12 -7.86
C HIS A 53 5.41 9.38 -7.19
N CYS A 54 5.38 9.23 -5.86
CA CYS A 54 6.37 8.46 -5.12
C CYS A 54 6.40 6.98 -5.53
N LEU A 55 5.25 6.37 -5.81
CA LEU A 55 5.20 4.98 -6.27
C LEU A 55 5.62 4.84 -7.73
N ALA A 56 5.17 5.75 -8.59
CA ALA A 56 5.47 5.74 -10.02
C ALA A 56 6.98 5.88 -10.29
N SER A 57 7.67 6.78 -9.57
CA SER A 57 9.12 6.93 -9.69
C SER A 57 9.88 5.65 -9.36
N GLN A 58 9.47 4.93 -8.31
CA GLN A 58 10.12 3.67 -7.90
C GLN A 58 9.89 2.52 -8.89
N LEU A 59 8.80 2.54 -9.64
CA LEU A 59 8.51 1.56 -10.69
C LEU A 59 9.24 1.88 -12.00
N ALA A 60 9.44 3.16 -12.30
CA ALA A 60 10.18 3.60 -13.48
C ALA A 60 11.69 3.33 -13.39
N ASP A 61 12.22 3.25 -12.16
CA ASP A 61 13.63 2.94 -11.88
C ASP A 61 13.95 1.42 -11.88
N GLN A 62 12.99 0.55 -12.22
CA GLN A 62 13.16 -0.91 -12.34
C GLN A 62 13.23 -1.37 -13.80
#